data_AF-A0A5R2NDW3-F1
#
_entry.id   AF-A0A5R2NDW3-F1
#
_cell.length_a   1.000
_cell.length_b   1.000
_cell.length_c   1.000
_cell.angle_alpha   90.00
_cell.angle_beta   90.00
_cell.angle_gamma   90.00
#
_symmetry.space_group_name_H-M   'P 1'
#
loop_
_entity.id
_entity.type
_entity.pdbx_description
1 polymer ?
#
loop_
_entity_poly.entity_id
_entity_poly.type
_entity_poly.pdbx_seq_one_letter_code
_entity_poly.pdbx_strand_id
1 'polypeptide(L)'
;MTTPVFPDRNLRIPERDTRIDVLRALALLTIFIDHVPGTAFEALTYKNFGFSDAAEAFVLISGISVALAYGTKFRPGGRLLATLKMWRRAGVLYVAHIVTTMVVMALFCAVAVFAKRPELVKLINIEPLMKNPPQVLVGIVTLGHQLGYNNILPVYAALLLMAPAFVLFVSYRPVAALVASGTLWLVAGIWQIAPPNYPEPGFWFLNPLSWQFLFNIGLVAMLHVRRGGVI
;
A
#
# COMPACT_ATOMS: atom_id res chain seq x y z
N MET A 1 -50.49 31.95 -11.13
CA MET A 1 -49.35 31.34 -11.84
C MET A 1 -48.35 30.89 -10.78
N THR A 2 -48.45 29.63 -10.32
CA THR A 2 -47.61 29.07 -9.25
C THR A 2 -46.43 28.36 -9.89
N THR A 3 -45.21 28.85 -9.67
CA THR A 3 -43.99 28.20 -10.13
C THR A 3 -43.76 26.90 -9.32
N PRO A 4 -43.43 25.78 -9.98
CA PRO A 4 -43.07 24.56 -9.27
C PRO A 4 -41.69 24.73 -8.63
N VAL A 5 -41.62 24.56 -7.31
CA VAL A 5 -40.36 24.46 -6.56
C VAL A 5 -39.78 23.08 -6.82
N PHE A 6 -38.72 23.01 -7.62
CA PHE A 6 -37.94 21.79 -7.75
C PHE A 6 -37.15 21.57 -6.45
N PRO A 7 -37.15 20.35 -5.87
CA PRO A 7 -36.32 20.07 -4.71
C PRO A 7 -34.86 20.12 -5.15
N ASP A 8 -34.09 21.05 -4.56
CA ASP A 8 -32.64 21.07 -4.65
C ASP A 8 -32.10 19.73 -4.16
N ARG A 9 -31.79 18.83 -5.11
CA ARG A 9 -30.86 17.72 -4.85
C ARG A 9 -29.47 18.33 -4.78
N ASN A 10 -29.21 19.01 -3.66
CA ASN A 10 -27.86 19.16 -3.14
C ASN A 10 -27.33 17.75 -2.83
N LEU A 11 -26.89 17.05 -3.87
CA LEU A 11 -25.97 15.92 -3.78
C LEU A 11 -24.71 16.49 -3.16
N ARG A 12 -24.69 16.60 -1.83
CA ARG A 12 -23.46 16.84 -1.07
C ARG A 12 -22.54 15.68 -1.43
N ILE A 13 -21.66 15.90 -2.38
CA ILE A 13 -20.53 15.02 -2.63
C ILE A 13 -19.83 14.93 -1.28
N PRO A 14 -19.72 13.73 -0.68
CA PRO A 14 -19.07 13.59 0.61
C PRO A 14 -17.69 14.26 0.50
N GLU A 15 -17.50 15.34 1.27
CA GLU A 15 -16.32 16.17 1.15
C GLU A 15 -15.09 15.31 1.46
N ARG A 16 -14.15 15.28 0.50
CA ARG A 16 -12.91 14.51 0.62
C ARG A 16 -12.09 15.15 1.73
N ASP A 17 -11.67 14.35 2.71
CA ASP A 17 -10.83 14.87 3.79
C ASP A 17 -9.41 15.16 3.27
N THR A 18 -9.20 16.43 2.92
CA THR A 18 -7.94 16.94 2.36
C THR A 18 -6.78 16.78 3.33
N ARG A 19 -7.02 16.70 4.65
CA ARG A 19 -5.96 16.53 5.66
C ARG A 19 -5.29 15.17 5.50
N ILE A 20 -6.09 14.13 5.26
CA ILE A 20 -5.58 12.78 5.01
C ILE A 20 -4.77 12.73 3.71
N ASP A 21 -5.17 13.47 2.68
CA ASP A 21 -4.40 13.53 1.44
C ASP A 21 -3.04 14.22 1.62
N VAL A 22 -2.99 15.29 2.42
CA VAL A 22 -1.73 15.97 2.75
C VAL A 22 -0.81 15.04 3.54
N LEU A 23 -1.32 14.34 4.55
CA LEU A 23 -0.52 13.40 5.33
C LEU A 23 0.02 12.25 4.47
N ARG A 24 -0.80 11.75 3.52
CA ARG A 24 -0.36 10.73 2.56
C ARG A 24 0.70 11.25 1.60
N ALA A 25 0.55 12.48 1.11
CA ALA A 25 1.53 13.10 0.22
C ALA A 25 2.85 13.32 0.95
N LEU A 26 2.81 13.77 2.20
CA LEU A 26 3.99 13.92 3.04
C LEU A 26 4.69 12.58 3.28
N ALA A 27 3.93 11.52 3.62
CA ALA A 27 4.49 10.19 3.80
C ALA A 27 5.18 9.68 2.51
N LEU A 28 4.56 9.87 1.34
CA LEU A 28 5.17 9.50 0.06
C LEU A 28 6.44 10.30 -0.25
N LEU A 29 6.45 11.60 0.07
CA LEU A 29 7.64 12.44 -0.09
C LEU A 29 8.78 11.98 0.83
N THR A 30 8.48 11.68 2.10
CA THR A 30 9.49 11.18 3.04
C THR A 30 10.02 9.81 2.61
N ILE A 31 9.16 8.88 2.17
CA ILE A 31 9.60 7.59 1.60
C ILE A 31 10.57 7.82 0.43
N PHE A 32 10.23 8.75 -0.48
CA PHE A 32 11.11 9.08 -1.60
C PHE A 32 12.48 9.59 -1.13
N ILE A 33 12.50 10.55 -0.19
CA ILE A 33 13.76 11.10 0.36
C ILE A 33 14.59 9.99 1.03
N ASP A 34 13.96 9.13 1.84
CA ASP A 34 14.59 8.01 2.54
C ASP A 34 15.18 6.95 1.61
N HIS A 35 14.75 6.93 0.35
CA HIS A 35 15.13 5.93 -0.64
C HIS A 35 16.05 6.50 -1.73
N VAL A 36 16.49 7.76 -1.59
CA VAL A 36 17.56 8.37 -2.40
C VAL A 36 18.77 8.65 -1.48
N PRO A 37 19.62 7.63 -1.23
CA PRO A 37 20.71 7.73 -0.27
C PRO A 37 21.78 8.74 -0.71
N GLY A 38 22.41 9.42 0.25
CA GLY A 38 23.49 10.37 0.01
C GLY A 38 23.03 11.82 -0.24
N THR A 39 21.76 12.13 0.01
CA THR A 39 21.25 13.50 -0.01
C THR A 39 21.25 14.11 1.38
N ALA A 40 21.47 15.43 1.50
CA ALA A 40 21.42 16.12 2.80
C ALA A 40 20.06 15.98 3.51
N PHE A 41 19.00 15.74 2.73
CA PHE A 41 17.64 15.57 3.22
C PHE A 41 17.41 14.21 3.89
N GLU A 42 18.20 13.18 3.54
CA GLU A 42 18.13 11.84 4.16
C GLU A 42 18.36 11.93 5.68
N ALA A 43 19.28 12.78 6.16
CA ALA A 43 19.54 12.94 7.59
C ALA A 43 18.42 13.64 8.37
N LEU A 44 17.52 14.34 7.66
CA LEU A 44 16.44 15.15 8.26
C LEU A 44 15.12 14.37 8.37
N THR A 45 15.05 13.14 7.84
CA THR A 45 13.81 12.37 7.83
C THR A 45 13.54 11.65 9.14
N TYR A 46 12.25 11.39 9.37
CA TYR A 46 11.71 10.75 10.57
C TYR A 46 12.37 9.41 10.93
N LYS A 47 12.87 8.69 9.92
CA LYS A 47 13.62 7.42 10.06
C LYS A 47 14.85 7.54 10.97
N ASN A 48 15.50 8.71 11.05
CA ASN A 48 16.71 8.88 11.87
C ASN A 48 16.44 9.26 13.33
N PHE A 49 15.20 9.59 13.67
CA PHE A 49 14.84 10.11 15.00
C PHE A 49 13.84 9.23 15.75
N GLY A 50 13.34 8.15 15.14
CA GLY A 50 12.30 7.29 15.71
C GLY A 50 12.50 5.80 15.43
N PHE A 51 11.65 4.98 16.06
CA PHE A 51 11.57 3.53 15.84
C PHE A 51 10.73 3.14 14.62
N SER A 52 10.23 4.13 13.88
CA SER A 52 9.33 3.99 12.73
C SER A 52 9.82 4.91 11.60
N ASP A 53 9.68 4.47 10.36
CA ASP A 53 9.88 5.20 9.13
C ASP A 53 8.55 5.68 8.50
N ALA A 54 8.65 6.33 7.34
CA ALA A 54 7.49 6.86 6.66
C ALA A 54 6.56 5.79 6.04
N ALA A 55 7.03 4.54 5.87
CA ALA A 55 6.21 3.46 5.36
C ALA A 55 5.18 2.98 6.39
N GLU A 56 5.51 2.88 7.69
CA GLU A 56 4.49 2.55 8.71
C GLU A 56 3.40 3.62 8.77
N ALA A 57 3.78 4.90 8.75
CA ALA A 57 2.83 6.00 8.69
C ALA A 57 1.93 5.89 7.45
N PHE A 58 2.51 5.62 6.28
CA PHE A 58 1.75 5.46 5.04
C PHE A 58 0.73 4.30 5.11
N VAL A 59 1.12 3.16 5.69
CA VAL A 59 0.25 1.98 5.80
C VAL A 59 -0.86 2.20 6.84
N LEU A 60 -0.53 2.84 7.98
CA LEU A 60 -1.52 3.23 8.99
C LEU A 60 -2.57 4.19 8.41
N ILE A 61 -2.13 5.27 7.76
CA ILE A 61 -3.02 6.27 7.14
C ILE A 61 -3.82 5.64 5.99
N SER A 62 -3.26 4.66 5.29
CA SER A 62 -3.98 3.89 4.29
C SER A 62 -5.15 3.11 4.87
N GLY A 63 -4.99 2.50 6.06
CA GLY A 63 -6.07 1.85 6.81
C GLY A 63 -7.17 2.84 7.19
N ILE A 64 -6.78 4.00 7.73
CA ILE A 64 -7.69 5.12 8.05
C ILE A 64 -8.48 5.55 6.80
N SER A 65 -7.79 5.74 5.68
CA SER A 65 -8.40 6.14 4.41
C SER A 65 -9.44 5.14 3.91
N VAL A 66 -9.17 3.84 4.06
CA VAL A 66 -10.12 2.78 3.68
C VAL A 66 -11.34 2.78 4.59
N ALA A 67 -11.17 2.97 5.90
CA ALA A 67 -12.29 3.14 6.84
C ALA A 67 -13.15 4.35 6.48
N LEU A 68 -12.55 5.50 6.17
CA LEU A 68 -13.26 6.72 5.76
C LEU A 68 -14.05 6.51 4.44
N ALA A 69 -13.43 5.87 3.46
CA ALA A 69 -13.98 5.74 2.11
C ALA A 69 -15.06 4.65 2.00
N TYR A 70 -14.89 3.54 2.72
CA TYR A 70 -15.70 2.32 2.56
C TYR A 70 -16.42 1.86 3.84
N GLY A 71 -15.98 2.28 5.02
CA GLY A 71 -16.48 1.77 6.30
C GLY A 71 -17.99 1.90 6.49
N THR A 72 -18.57 3.07 6.19
CA THR A 72 -20.03 3.28 6.31
C THR A 72 -20.82 2.68 5.14
N LYS A 73 -20.17 2.45 4.00
CA LYS A 73 -20.77 1.90 2.77
C LYS A 73 -20.80 0.37 2.79
N PHE A 74 -20.04 -0.26 3.68
CA PHE A 74 -19.94 -1.72 3.80
C PHE A 74 -21.09 -2.36 4.60
N ARG A 75 -22.32 -1.95 4.31
CA ARG A 75 -23.56 -2.47 4.92
C ARG A 75 -24.17 -3.60 4.06
N PRO A 76 -25.03 -4.47 4.61
CA PRO A 76 -25.79 -5.44 3.80
C PRO A 76 -26.42 -4.76 2.57
N GLY A 77 -26.24 -5.35 1.38
CA GLY A 77 -26.65 -4.76 0.09
C GLY A 77 -25.60 -3.86 -0.60
N GLY A 78 -24.67 -3.23 0.13
CA GLY A 78 -23.61 -2.36 -0.42
C GLY A 78 -22.23 -3.01 -0.53
N ARG A 79 -22.04 -4.20 0.05
CA ARG A 79 -20.73 -4.87 0.19
C ARG A 79 -20.06 -5.18 -1.13
N LEU A 80 -20.82 -5.71 -2.10
CA LEU A 80 -20.27 -6.08 -3.40
C LEU A 80 -19.70 -4.85 -4.12
N LEU A 81 -20.47 -3.76 -4.18
CA LEU A 81 -20.04 -2.53 -4.83
C LEU A 81 -18.80 -1.92 -4.13
N ALA A 82 -18.76 -1.94 -2.79
CA ALA A 82 -17.59 -1.47 -2.05
C ALA A 82 -16.35 -2.36 -2.30
N THR A 83 -16.54 -3.69 -2.35
CA THR A 83 -15.50 -4.67 -2.67
C THR A 83 -14.93 -4.44 -4.06
N LEU A 84 -15.78 -4.32 -5.08
CA LEU A 84 -15.36 -4.04 -6.45
C LEU A 84 -14.61 -2.71 -6.57
N LYS A 85 -15.00 -1.67 -5.82
CA LYS A 85 -14.26 -0.39 -5.80
C LYS A 85 -12.87 -0.53 -5.17
N MET A 86 -12.74 -1.31 -4.09
CA MET A 86 -11.43 -1.60 -3.48
C MET A 86 -10.54 -2.41 -4.42
N TRP A 87 -11.08 -3.45 -5.05
CA TRP A 87 -10.35 -4.27 -6.02
C TRP A 87 -9.98 -3.53 -7.30
N ARG A 88 -10.86 -2.67 -7.82
CA ARG A 88 -10.51 -1.77 -8.93
C ARG A 88 -9.31 -0.92 -8.57
N ARG A 89 -9.26 -0.40 -7.34
CA ARG A 89 -8.12 0.40 -6.87
C ARG A 89 -6.86 -0.43 -6.70
N ALA A 90 -6.96 -1.66 -6.18
CA ALA A 90 -5.85 -2.61 -6.15
C ALA A 90 -5.31 -2.89 -7.57
N GLY A 91 -6.21 -3.08 -8.55
CA GLY A 91 -5.85 -3.24 -9.96
C GLY A 91 -5.13 -2.03 -10.56
N VAL A 92 -5.57 -0.81 -10.25
CA VAL A 92 -4.87 0.41 -10.66
C VAL A 92 -3.45 0.46 -10.08
N LEU A 93 -3.28 0.10 -8.81
CA LEU A 93 -1.95 0.05 -8.18
C LEU A 93 -1.06 -1.04 -8.79
N TYR A 94 -1.64 -2.20 -9.10
CA TYR A 94 -0.95 -3.27 -9.78
C TYR A 94 -0.44 -2.80 -11.16
N VAL A 95 -1.30 -2.21 -11.98
CA VAL A 95 -0.90 -1.67 -13.29
C VAL A 95 0.15 -0.57 -13.14
N ALA A 96 -0.04 0.34 -12.19
CA ALA A 96 0.94 1.39 -11.89
C ALA A 96 2.30 0.79 -11.54
N HIS A 97 2.34 -0.26 -10.71
CA HIS A 97 3.58 -0.95 -10.35
C HIS A 97 4.25 -1.61 -11.55
N ILE A 98 3.50 -2.30 -12.41
CA ILE A 98 4.06 -2.93 -13.61
C ILE A 98 4.66 -1.85 -14.53
N VAL A 99 3.92 -0.77 -14.78
CA VAL A 99 4.38 0.32 -15.64
C VAL A 99 5.63 1.00 -15.05
N THR A 100 5.63 1.36 -13.76
CA THR A 100 6.79 2.00 -13.13
C THR A 100 7.99 1.06 -13.10
N THR A 101 7.79 -0.23 -12.85
CA THR A 101 8.86 -1.25 -12.91
C THR A 101 9.50 -1.29 -14.29
N MET A 102 8.69 -1.32 -15.36
CA MET A 102 9.21 -1.32 -16.73
C MET A 102 9.95 -0.02 -17.07
N VAL A 103 9.44 1.13 -16.65
CA VAL A 103 10.08 2.44 -16.88
C VAL A 103 11.42 2.54 -16.14
N VAL A 104 11.47 2.16 -14.86
CA VAL A 104 12.70 2.17 -14.07
C VAL A 104 13.74 1.23 -14.66
N MET A 105 13.32 0.00 -15.01
CA MET A 105 14.20 -0.96 -15.65
C MET A 105 14.76 -0.46 -16.98
N ALA A 106 13.91 0.12 -17.83
CA ALA A 106 14.34 0.71 -19.10
C ALA A 106 15.35 1.86 -18.89
N LEU A 107 15.12 2.72 -17.88
CA LEU A 107 16.03 3.81 -17.54
C LEU A 107 17.40 3.28 -17.10
N PHE A 108 17.45 2.31 -16.18
CA PHE A 108 18.72 1.73 -15.71
C PHE A 108 19.47 1.01 -16.83
N CYS A 109 18.76 0.26 -17.68
CA CYS A 109 19.36 -0.38 -18.85
C CYS A 109 19.89 0.67 -19.85
N ALA A 110 19.14 1.74 -20.12
CA ALA A 110 19.57 2.81 -21.01
C ALA A 110 20.85 3.48 -20.49
N VAL A 111 20.89 3.86 -19.21
CA VAL A 111 22.08 4.46 -18.62
C VAL A 111 23.26 3.48 -18.63
N ALA A 112 23.04 2.20 -18.33
CA ALA A 112 24.10 1.19 -18.39
C ALA A 112 24.72 1.08 -19.79
N VAL A 113 23.90 1.12 -20.84
CA VAL A 113 24.34 1.08 -22.25
C VAL A 113 25.04 2.37 -22.66
N PHE A 114 24.40 3.53 -22.47
CA PHE A 114 24.91 4.81 -22.98
C PHE A 114 26.09 5.35 -22.18
N ALA A 115 26.08 5.19 -20.84
CA ALA A 115 27.18 5.63 -19.98
C ALA A 115 28.31 4.60 -19.86
N LYS A 116 28.18 3.42 -20.50
CA LYS A 116 29.12 2.28 -20.40
C LYS A 116 29.38 1.86 -18.94
N ARG A 117 28.31 1.81 -18.15
CA ARG A 117 28.31 1.53 -16.70
C ARG A 117 27.47 0.27 -16.42
N PRO A 118 27.95 -0.93 -16.80
CA PRO A 118 27.20 -2.18 -16.67
C PRO A 118 26.87 -2.54 -15.21
N GLU A 119 27.61 -1.99 -14.24
CA GLU A 119 27.37 -2.18 -12.81
C GLU A 119 26.00 -1.67 -12.36
N LEU A 120 25.40 -0.70 -13.06
CA LEU A 120 24.10 -0.12 -12.69
C LEU A 120 22.95 -1.14 -12.75
N VAL A 121 23.07 -2.18 -13.60
CA VAL A 121 22.07 -3.25 -13.71
C VAL A 121 21.99 -4.09 -12.43
N LYS A 122 23.05 -4.08 -11.59
CA LYS A 122 23.07 -4.80 -10.32
C LYS A 122 22.41 -4.04 -9.17
N LEU A 123 22.33 -2.71 -9.27
CA LEU A 123 22.02 -1.83 -8.15
C LEU A 123 20.61 -2.02 -7.57
N ILE A 124 19.64 -2.35 -8.43
CA ILE A 124 18.22 -2.46 -8.05
C ILE A 124 17.63 -3.83 -8.40
N ASN A 125 18.47 -4.87 -8.41
CA ASN A 125 18.07 -6.26 -8.67
C ASN A 125 17.52 -6.49 -10.10
N ILE A 126 18.11 -5.84 -11.11
CA ILE A 126 17.81 -6.13 -12.54
C ILE A 126 18.69 -7.29 -13.05
N GLU A 127 19.85 -7.56 -12.44
CA GLU A 127 20.76 -8.63 -12.86
C GLU A 127 20.08 -10.00 -13.07
N PRO A 128 19.14 -10.47 -12.21
CA PRO A 128 18.43 -11.73 -12.45
C PRO A 128 17.69 -11.77 -13.79
N LEU A 129 17.17 -10.64 -14.27
CA LEU A 129 16.48 -10.56 -15.56
C LEU A 129 17.41 -10.89 -16.72
N MET A 130 18.69 -10.54 -16.62
CA MET A 130 19.69 -10.84 -17.65
C MET A 130 20.08 -12.32 -17.65
N LYS A 131 20.00 -12.98 -16.50
CA LYS A 131 20.36 -14.40 -16.33
C LYS A 131 19.21 -15.34 -16.69
N ASN A 132 18.01 -15.03 -16.20
CA ASN A 132 16.81 -15.88 -16.32
C ASN A 132 15.57 -15.05 -16.71
N PRO A 133 15.50 -14.49 -17.94
CA PRO A 133 14.42 -13.59 -18.33
C PRO A 133 13.01 -14.16 -18.16
N PRO A 134 12.70 -15.40 -18.61
CA PRO A 134 11.34 -15.93 -18.50
C PRO A 134 10.83 -16.01 -17.05
N GLN A 135 11.67 -16.50 -16.14
CA GLN A 135 11.31 -16.68 -14.74
C GLN A 135 11.12 -15.33 -14.05
N VAL A 136 11.98 -14.35 -14.34
CA VAL A 136 11.86 -13.00 -13.77
C VAL A 136 10.65 -12.27 -14.31
N LEU A 137 10.31 -12.41 -15.60
CA LEU A 137 9.09 -11.82 -16.14
C LEU A 137 7.83 -12.39 -15.46
N VAL A 138 7.80 -13.70 -15.19
CA VAL A 138 6.75 -14.31 -14.37
C VAL A 138 6.76 -13.74 -12.95
N GLY A 139 7.94 -13.61 -12.34
CA GLY A 139 8.11 -12.99 -11.03
C GLY A 139 7.55 -11.57 -10.97
N ILE A 140 7.86 -10.72 -11.94
CA ILE A 140 7.37 -9.32 -11.99
C ILE A 140 5.84 -9.28 -12.10
N VAL A 141 5.26 -10.06 -13.02
CA VAL A 141 3.79 -10.09 -13.23
C VAL A 141 3.07 -10.66 -12.01
N THR A 142 3.66 -11.62 -11.31
CA THR A 142 3.08 -12.20 -10.09
C THR A 142 3.43 -11.42 -8.82
N LEU A 143 4.14 -10.28 -8.94
CA LEU A 143 4.70 -9.49 -7.85
C LEU A 143 5.73 -10.24 -6.98
N GLY A 144 6.16 -11.43 -7.40
CA GLY A 144 7.20 -12.23 -6.77
C GLY A 144 8.59 -11.61 -6.89
N HIS A 145 8.91 -11.01 -8.04
CA HIS A 145 10.19 -10.32 -8.25
C HIS A 145 9.97 -8.82 -8.22
N GLN A 146 10.48 -8.17 -7.18
CA GLN A 146 10.34 -6.72 -7.00
C GLN A 146 11.71 -6.06 -7.11
N LEU A 147 11.79 -4.98 -7.89
CA LEU A 147 13.01 -4.19 -7.99
C LEU A 147 13.26 -3.43 -6.69
N GLY A 148 14.53 -3.21 -6.37
CA GLY A 148 14.92 -2.40 -5.22
C GLY A 148 14.16 -1.06 -5.21
N TYR A 149 13.69 -0.66 -4.03
CA TYR A 149 12.92 0.57 -3.79
C TYR A 149 11.52 0.65 -4.45
N ASN A 150 11.04 -0.39 -5.15
CA ASN A 150 9.71 -0.41 -5.78
C ASN A 150 8.69 -1.33 -5.07
N ASN A 151 8.91 -1.60 -3.79
CA ASN A 151 8.20 -2.65 -3.03
C ASN A 151 6.93 -2.15 -2.32
N ILE A 152 6.76 -0.83 -2.17
CA ILE A 152 5.63 -0.24 -1.42
C ILE A 152 4.29 -0.34 -2.16
N LEU A 153 4.30 -0.31 -3.51
CA LEU A 153 3.09 -0.48 -4.30
C LEU A 153 2.53 -1.92 -4.22
N PRO A 154 3.33 -2.99 -4.40
CA PRO A 154 2.89 -4.37 -4.24
C PRO A 154 2.22 -4.66 -2.90
N VAL A 155 2.86 -4.27 -1.79
CA VAL A 155 2.28 -4.47 -0.45
C VAL A 155 0.96 -3.70 -0.32
N TYR A 156 0.87 -2.49 -0.85
CA TYR A 156 -0.35 -1.72 -0.77
C TYR A 156 -1.50 -2.30 -1.61
N ALA A 157 -1.19 -2.81 -2.81
CA ALA A 157 -2.15 -3.52 -3.64
C ALA A 157 -2.66 -4.79 -2.93
N ALA A 158 -1.77 -5.57 -2.31
CA ALA A 158 -2.14 -6.76 -1.53
C ALA A 158 -3.05 -6.40 -0.33
N LEU A 159 -2.72 -5.34 0.41
CA LEU A 159 -3.55 -4.86 1.51
C LEU A 159 -4.94 -4.42 1.04
N LEU A 160 -5.06 -3.75 -0.10
CA LEU A 160 -6.36 -3.38 -0.68
C LEU A 160 -7.15 -4.58 -1.21
N LEU A 161 -6.47 -5.61 -1.69
CA LEU A 161 -7.10 -6.86 -2.10
C LEU A 161 -7.74 -7.57 -0.90
N MET A 162 -7.06 -7.57 0.25
CA MET A 162 -7.54 -8.13 1.53
C MET A 162 -8.51 -7.20 2.28
N ALA A 163 -8.50 -5.91 1.99
CA ALA A 163 -9.30 -4.90 2.70
C ALA A 163 -10.80 -5.21 2.83
N PRO A 164 -11.51 -5.80 1.86
CA PRO A 164 -12.92 -6.17 2.04
C PRO A 164 -13.12 -7.15 3.21
N ALA A 165 -12.22 -8.11 3.39
CA ALA A 165 -12.28 -9.06 4.51
C ALA A 165 -11.99 -8.35 5.84
N PHE A 166 -10.99 -7.46 5.86
CA PHE A 166 -10.68 -6.65 7.03
C PHE A 166 -11.84 -5.75 7.45
N VAL A 167 -12.42 -5.00 6.49
CA VAL A 167 -13.57 -4.12 6.73
C VAL A 167 -14.76 -4.93 7.23
N LEU A 168 -15.03 -6.10 6.65
CA LEU A 168 -16.09 -7.00 7.12
C LEU A 168 -15.85 -7.39 8.58
N PHE A 169 -14.68 -7.95 8.89
CA PHE A 169 -14.39 -8.51 10.20
C PHE A 169 -14.32 -7.45 11.30
N VAL A 170 -13.63 -6.34 11.03
CA VAL A 170 -13.54 -5.19 11.94
C VAL A 170 -14.91 -4.55 12.18
N SER A 171 -15.79 -4.54 11.18
CA SER A 171 -17.15 -3.99 11.35
C SER A 171 -17.98 -4.77 12.38
N TYR A 172 -17.74 -6.06 12.54
CA TYR A 172 -18.47 -6.90 13.50
C TYR A 172 -17.75 -7.03 14.85
N ARG A 173 -16.45 -7.33 14.84
CA ARG A 173 -15.67 -7.61 16.06
C ARG A 173 -14.30 -6.93 15.99
N PRO A 174 -14.21 -5.62 16.23
CA PRO A 174 -12.96 -4.85 16.05
C PRO A 174 -11.82 -5.37 16.94
N VAL A 175 -12.09 -5.71 18.21
CA VAL A 175 -11.07 -6.24 19.13
C VAL A 175 -10.58 -7.62 18.66
N ALA A 176 -11.49 -8.53 18.32
CA ALA A 176 -11.11 -9.85 17.81
C ALA A 176 -10.33 -9.76 16.48
N ALA A 177 -10.67 -8.79 15.62
CA ALA A 177 -9.94 -8.49 14.40
C ALA A 177 -8.51 -8.02 14.69
N LEU A 178 -8.31 -7.12 15.65
CA LEU A 178 -6.97 -6.69 16.06
C LEU A 178 -6.16 -7.82 16.70
N VAL A 179 -6.78 -8.63 17.57
CA VAL A 179 -6.09 -9.78 18.20
C VAL A 179 -5.68 -10.80 17.14
N ALA A 180 -6.56 -11.14 16.20
CA ALA A 180 -6.24 -12.06 15.11
C ALA A 180 -5.14 -11.49 14.20
N SER A 181 -5.24 -10.20 13.87
CA SER A 181 -4.26 -9.49 13.03
C SER A 181 -2.89 -9.40 13.70
N GLY A 182 -2.83 -9.10 15.01
CA GLY A 182 -1.60 -9.08 15.79
C GLY A 182 -1.01 -10.46 16.01
N THR A 183 -1.85 -11.49 16.18
CA THR A 183 -1.41 -12.89 16.23
C THR A 183 -0.80 -13.30 14.90
N LEU A 184 -1.43 -12.97 13.77
CA LEU A 184 -0.88 -13.26 12.45
C LEU A 184 0.46 -12.54 12.22
N TRP A 185 0.57 -11.27 12.63
CA TRP A 185 1.83 -10.53 12.59
C TRP A 185 2.93 -11.22 13.42
N LEU A 186 2.60 -11.63 14.66
CA LEU A 186 3.56 -12.30 15.55
C LEU A 186 3.99 -13.67 15.00
N VAL A 187 3.04 -14.48 14.52
CA VAL A 187 3.28 -15.78 13.88
C VAL A 187 4.15 -15.58 12.63
N ALA A 188 3.80 -14.65 11.76
CA ALA A 188 4.56 -14.37 10.54
C ALA A 188 6.00 -13.91 10.86
N GLY A 189 6.19 -13.13 11.93
CA GLY A 189 7.50 -12.69 12.39
C GLY A 189 8.34 -13.83 13.01
N ILE A 190 7.75 -14.69 13.85
CA ILE A 190 8.46 -15.79 14.51
C ILE A 190 8.89 -16.86 13.50
N TRP A 191 7.95 -17.28 12.63
CA TRP A 191 8.19 -18.36 11.67
C TRP A 191 8.64 -17.87 10.29
N GLN A 192 8.92 -16.57 10.14
CA GLN A 192 9.38 -15.95 8.88
C GLN A 192 8.47 -16.31 7.69
N ILE A 193 7.15 -16.22 7.91
CA ILE A 193 6.14 -16.55 6.90
C ILE A 193 5.85 -15.30 6.08
N ALA A 194 6.11 -15.37 4.79
CA ALA A 194 5.86 -14.29 3.85
C ALA A 194 5.70 -14.86 2.43
N PRO A 195 5.12 -14.09 1.49
CA PRO A 195 5.12 -14.48 0.08
C PRO A 195 6.56 -14.60 -0.46
N PRO A 196 6.84 -15.59 -1.33
CA PRO A 196 8.19 -15.84 -1.83
C PRO A 196 8.66 -14.74 -2.79
N ASN A 197 9.96 -14.46 -2.78
CA ASN A 197 10.61 -13.50 -3.68
C ASN A 197 10.96 -14.12 -5.06
N TYR A 198 10.02 -14.86 -5.66
CA TYR A 198 10.29 -15.67 -6.86
C TYR A 198 10.74 -14.79 -8.06
N PRO A 199 11.80 -15.17 -8.81
CA PRO A 199 12.53 -16.44 -8.76
C PRO A 199 13.73 -16.47 -7.82
N GLU A 200 14.07 -15.36 -7.19
CA GLU A 200 15.16 -15.28 -6.24
C GLU A 200 14.80 -15.98 -4.91
N PRO A 201 15.79 -16.43 -4.14
CA PRO A 201 15.54 -16.97 -2.81
C PRO A 201 15.03 -15.88 -1.85
N GLY A 202 14.35 -16.32 -0.79
CA GLY A 202 13.83 -15.45 0.26
C GLY A 202 12.38 -15.02 0.04
N PHE A 203 12.03 -13.90 0.65
CA PHE A 203 10.65 -13.44 0.78
C PHE A 203 10.49 -11.98 0.39
N TRP A 204 9.24 -11.57 0.20
CA TRP A 204 8.90 -10.17 0.02
C TRP A 204 9.50 -9.31 1.13
N PHE A 205 10.26 -8.28 0.74
CA PHE A 205 10.85 -7.33 1.67
C PHE A 205 9.77 -6.66 2.55
N LEU A 206 8.66 -6.22 1.95
CA LEU A 206 7.49 -5.72 2.65
C LEU A 206 6.43 -6.82 2.75
N ASN A 207 6.46 -7.60 3.83
CA ASN A 207 5.57 -8.74 4.05
C ASN A 207 4.11 -8.32 4.33
N PRO A 208 3.15 -8.57 3.41
CA PRO A 208 1.75 -8.17 3.62
C PRO A 208 1.10 -8.79 4.86
N LEU A 209 1.56 -9.96 5.33
CA LEU A 209 1.05 -10.63 6.54
C LEU A 209 1.43 -9.89 7.83
N SER A 210 2.54 -9.16 7.80
CA SER A 210 3.00 -8.32 8.91
C SER A 210 2.37 -6.93 8.81
N TRP A 211 2.45 -6.30 7.64
CA TRP A 211 1.99 -4.94 7.39
C TRP A 211 0.47 -4.76 7.52
N GLN A 212 -0.30 -5.84 7.36
CA GLN A 212 -1.75 -5.80 7.61
C GLN A 212 -2.12 -5.43 9.04
N PHE A 213 -1.23 -5.61 10.02
CA PHE A 213 -1.52 -5.23 11.41
C PHE A 213 -1.63 -3.72 11.59
N LEU A 214 -0.65 -2.95 11.11
CA LEU A 214 -0.72 -1.48 11.10
C LEU A 214 -1.91 -0.97 10.30
N PHE A 215 -2.18 -1.60 9.15
CA PHE A 215 -3.35 -1.26 8.35
C PHE A 215 -4.66 -1.47 9.14
N ASN A 216 -4.79 -2.58 9.85
CA ASN A 216 -5.96 -2.88 10.67
C ASN A 216 -6.09 -1.98 11.90
N ILE A 217 -4.97 -1.56 12.51
CA ILE A 217 -4.97 -0.54 13.58
C ILE A 217 -5.60 0.75 13.06
N GLY A 218 -5.15 1.26 11.92
CA GLY A 218 -5.71 2.46 11.30
C GLY A 218 -7.18 2.30 10.92
N LEU A 219 -7.56 1.12 10.42
CA LEU A 219 -8.94 0.80 10.06
C LEU A 219 -9.87 0.81 11.31
N VAL A 220 -9.45 0.15 12.39
CA VAL A 220 -10.22 0.04 13.64
C VAL A 220 -10.33 1.40 14.33
N ALA A 221 -9.22 2.14 14.45
CA ALA A 221 -9.20 3.45 15.09
C ALA A 221 -10.21 4.41 14.43
N MET A 222 -10.18 4.48 13.09
CA MET A 222 -11.09 5.37 12.37
C MET A 222 -12.55 4.89 12.42
N LEU A 223 -12.80 3.57 12.37
CA LEU A 223 -14.16 3.05 12.54
C LEU A 223 -14.70 3.28 13.95
N HIS A 224 -13.85 3.25 14.97
CA HIS A 224 -14.21 3.57 16.35
C HIS A 224 -14.61 5.04 16.49
N VAL A 225 -13.79 5.98 15.98
CA VAL A 225 -14.11 7.42 15.95
C VAL A 225 -15.43 7.67 15.20
N ARG A 226 -15.65 7.01 14.06
CA ARG A 226 -16.91 7.15 13.31
C ARG A 226 -18.14 6.61 14.03
N ARG A 227 -17.98 5.75 15.04
CA ARG A 227 -19.07 5.25 15.88
C ARG A 227 -19.37 6.18 17.07
N GLY A 228 -18.69 7.33 17.15
CA GLY A 228 -18.82 8.27 18.27
C GLY A 228 -17.89 7.96 19.45
N GLY A 229 -16.92 7.06 19.26
CA GLY A 229 -15.88 6.83 20.25
C GLY A 229 -14.91 8.02 20.31
N VAL A 230 -14.39 8.28 21.51
CA VAL A 230 -13.34 9.27 21.76
C VAL A 230 -12.02 8.50 21.94
N ILE A 231 -10.94 9.00 21.34
CA ILE A 231 -9.58 8.45 21.49
C ILE A 231 -8.93 9.10 22.71
#